data_AF-A0A453LT62-F1
#
_entry.id   AF-A0A453LT62-F1
#
_cell.length_a   1.000
_cell.length_b   1.000
_cell.length_c   1.000
_cell.angle_alpha   90.00
_cell.angle_beta   90.00
_cell.angle_gamma   90.00
#
_symmetry.space_group_name_H-M   'P 1'
#
loop_
_entity.id
_entity.type
_entity.pdbx_description
1 polymer ?
#
loop_
_entity_poly.entity_id
_entity_poly.type
_entity_poly.pdbx_seq_one_letter_code
_entity_poly.pdbx_strand_id
1 'polypeptide(L)'
;MRQNLHFQNARSSSSGLGISNGYSGMVGRADTTSMIEAKYPAVRFKQQLTAYVEKIYGTMRDSLKREISAILTLCIQAPRAGRVRASRGSLKSIHSSALSRQASSVHWQNIVKCLNHTLETMNNNYVPPMIIRKTFSQVFAFMNVQLFNSLLLRRECCSFSNGEFLKAGLQELEQWCSRTTEEYAGTSWDELQHIRQAVGFLVLHQKSHKTLEEITDELCPVLSISQIYRIGTMFWDDKYGAQGLSQEVSNWKHENNDDR
;
A
#
# COMPACT_ATOMS: atom_id res chain seq x y z
N MET A 1 -29.89 37.86 -11.98
CA MET A 1 -29.25 38.76 -12.97
C MET A 1 -28.29 37.94 -13.81
N ARG A 2 -28.61 37.77 -15.10
CA ARG A 2 -27.76 37.18 -16.13
C ARG A 2 -26.97 38.30 -16.81
N GLN A 3 -25.67 38.11 -17.01
CA GLN A 3 -24.87 38.80 -18.05
C GLN A 3 -23.86 37.74 -18.54
N ASN A 4 -24.10 37.06 -19.66
CA ASN A 4 -23.84 37.45 -21.05
C ASN A 4 -22.41 37.95 -21.29
N LEU A 5 -21.50 37.03 -21.65
CA LEU A 5 -20.33 37.33 -22.47
C LEU A 5 -20.59 36.77 -23.87
N HIS A 6 -20.85 37.67 -24.81
CA HIS A 6 -21.03 37.39 -26.22
C HIS A 6 -19.81 37.90 -26.99
N PHE A 7 -19.15 36.98 -27.69
CA PHE A 7 -18.48 37.10 -28.99
C PHE A 7 -17.41 38.17 -29.24
N GLN A 8 -16.28 37.73 -29.81
CA GLN A 8 -15.74 38.32 -31.03
C GLN A 8 -15.01 37.28 -31.89
N ASN A 9 -15.63 36.99 -33.05
CA ASN A 9 -15.09 36.22 -34.16
C ASN A 9 -14.14 37.10 -34.96
N ALA A 10 -12.90 36.66 -35.16
CA ALA A 10 -11.98 37.29 -36.11
C ALA A 10 -12.34 36.85 -37.54
N ARG A 11 -12.85 37.78 -38.34
CA ARG A 11 -12.98 37.67 -39.79
C ARG A 11 -11.63 38.01 -40.42
N SER A 12 -11.07 37.10 -41.24
CA SER A 12 -10.09 37.45 -42.26
C SER A 12 -10.76 37.40 -43.62
N SER A 13 -10.88 38.56 -44.24
CA SER A 13 -11.28 38.78 -45.62
C SER A 13 -10.03 38.83 -46.49
N SER A 14 -9.93 37.98 -47.50
CA SER A 14 -9.16 38.30 -48.71
C SER A 14 -10.03 38.07 -49.94
N SER A 15 -10.24 39.15 -50.67
CA SER A 15 -10.88 39.19 -51.98
C SER A 15 -9.79 39.02 -53.03
N GLY A 16 -9.99 38.10 -53.97
CA GLY A 16 -9.17 37.95 -55.17
C GLY A 16 -10.00 37.28 -56.26
N LEU A 17 -10.48 38.10 -57.20
CA LEU A 17 -11.24 37.68 -58.38
C LEU A 17 -10.30 37.06 -59.44
N GLY A 18 -10.78 36.02 -60.11
CA GLY A 18 -10.19 35.47 -61.33
C GLY A 18 -11.08 34.39 -61.92
N ILE A 19 -11.83 34.72 -62.98
CA ILE A 19 -12.71 33.82 -63.74
C ILE A 19 -11.87 33.06 -64.77
N SER A 20 -12.05 31.73 -64.89
CA SER A 20 -11.95 31.03 -66.17
C SER A 20 -12.70 29.68 -66.11
N ASN A 21 -13.61 29.50 -67.07
CA ASN A 21 -14.29 28.25 -67.40
C ASN A 21 -13.29 27.21 -67.95
N GLY A 22 -13.54 25.93 -67.67
CA GLY A 22 -12.90 24.83 -68.39
C GLY A 22 -13.04 23.48 -67.69
N TYR A 23 -13.89 22.61 -68.25
CA TYR A 23 -13.95 21.15 -68.04
C TYR A 23 -12.61 20.51 -67.63
N SER A 24 -12.54 19.84 -66.48
CA SER A 24 -11.74 18.60 -66.31
C SER A 24 -11.91 18.00 -64.91
N GLY A 25 -12.22 16.69 -64.88
CA GLY A 25 -11.82 15.82 -63.79
C GLY A 25 -12.72 15.80 -62.56
N MET A 26 -13.59 14.79 -62.51
CA MET A 26 -13.94 14.11 -61.27
C MET A 26 -12.64 13.67 -60.56
N VAL A 27 -12.07 14.54 -59.74
CA VAL A 27 -11.10 14.14 -58.72
C VAL A 27 -11.91 13.94 -57.45
N GLY A 28 -12.11 12.67 -57.12
CA GLY A 28 -12.85 12.24 -55.94
C GLY A 28 -12.40 13.01 -54.71
N ARG A 29 -13.30 13.84 -54.19
CA ARG A 29 -13.22 14.33 -52.82
C ARG A 29 -13.34 13.10 -51.93
N ALA A 30 -12.19 12.55 -51.53
CA ALA A 30 -12.13 11.48 -50.55
C ALA A 30 -12.75 11.99 -49.24
N ASP A 31 -14.04 11.72 -49.06
CA ASP A 31 -14.61 11.09 -47.89
C ASP A 31 -14.15 11.61 -46.52
N THR A 32 -13.93 12.92 -46.40
CA THR A 32 -13.77 13.57 -45.09
C THR A 32 -14.99 13.34 -44.21
N THR A 33 -16.19 13.21 -44.76
CA THR A 33 -17.44 12.96 -44.02
C THR A 33 -17.53 11.55 -43.46
N SER A 34 -17.20 10.50 -44.22
CA SER A 34 -17.16 9.11 -43.72
C SER A 34 -16.00 8.90 -42.72
N MET A 35 -14.86 9.57 -42.95
CA MET A 35 -13.72 9.57 -42.04
C MET A 35 -14.00 10.37 -40.75
N ILE A 36 -14.85 11.39 -40.78
CA ILE A 36 -15.33 12.13 -39.59
C ILE A 36 -16.38 11.31 -38.84
N GLU A 37 -17.26 10.60 -39.56
CA GLU A 37 -18.30 9.75 -38.98
C GLU A 37 -17.73 8.53 -38.26
N ALA A 38 -16.63 7.93 -38.72
CA ALA A 38 -15.98 6.80 -38.07
C ALA A 38 -15.13 7.18 -36.83
N LYS A 39 -14.65 8.43 -36.74
CA LYS A 39 -13.81 8.90 -35.61
C LYS A 39 -14.57 8.88 -34.29
N TYR A 40 -15.81 9.37 -34.28
CA TYR A 40 -16.58 9.45 -33.03
C TYR A 40 -16.95 8.06 -32.46
N PRO A 41 -17.48 7.10 -33.23
CA PRO A 41 -17.68 5.72 -32.81
C PRO A 41 -16.38 5.04 -32.35
N ALA A 42 -15.26 5.23 -33.06
CA ALA A 42 -13.97 4.65 -32.66
C ALA A 42 -13.47 5.20 -31.30
N VAL A 43 -13.62 6.51 -31.06
CA VAL A 43 -13.30 7.13 -29.76
C VAL A 43 -14.20 6.59 -28.67
N ARG A 44 -15.51 6.46 -28.92
CA ARG A 44 -16.47 5.90 -27.96
C ARG A 44 -16.15 4.44 -27.63
N PHE A 45 -15.81 3.63 -28.63
CA PHE A 45 -15.39 2.25 -28.44
C PHE A 45 -14.12 2.14 -27.60
N LYS A 46 -13.09 2.96 -27.89
CA LYS A 46 -11.88 3.04 -27.07
C LYS A 46 -12.19 3.39 -25.62
N GLN A 47 -13.03 4.40 -25.38
CA GLN A 47 -13.44 4.80 -24.02
C GLN A 47 -14.13 3.66 -23.26
N GLN A 48 -15.04 2.93 -23.93
CA GLN A 48 -15.72 1.79 -23.34
C GLN A 48 -14.74 0.65 -23.00
N LEU A 49 -13.80 0.35 -23.90
CA LEU A 49 -12.74 -0.62 -23.65
C LEU A 49 -11.86 -0.21 -22.46
N THR A 50 -11.46 1.06 -22.38
CA THR A 50 -10.68 1.57 -21.25
C THR A 50 -11.45 1.39 -19.94
N ALA A 51 -12.72 1.81 -19.88
CA ALA A 51 -13.55 1.64 -18.69
C ALA A 51 -13.73 0.16 -18.30
N TYR A 52 -13.83 -0.74 -19.28
CA TYR A 52 -13.94 -2.17 -19.04
C TYR A 52 -12.65 -2.75 -18.45
N VAL A 53 -11.48 -2.37 -18.99
CA VAL A 53 -10.16 -2.77 -18.47
C VAL A 53 -9.96 -2.24 -17.05
N GLU A 54 -10.30 -0.96 -16.80
CA GLU A 54 -10.22 -0.36 -15.46
C GLU A 54 -11.12 -1.10 -14.46
N LYS A 55 -12.33 -1.48 -14.87
CA LYS A 55 -13.26 -2.25 -14.03
C LYS A 55 -12.70 -3.64 -13.71
N ILE A 56 -12.13 -4.34 -14.69
CA ILE A 56 -11.51 -5.66 -14.48
C ILE A 56 -10.31 -5.52 -13.53
N TYR A 57 -9.43 -4.55 -13.78
CA TYR A 57 -8.29 -4.26 -12.92
C TYR A 57 -8.71 -3.99 -11.47
N GLY A 58 -9.69 -3.10 -11.27
CA GLY A 58 -10.24 -2.81 -9.95
C GLY A 58 -10.77 -4.06 -9.26
N THR A 59 -11.55 -4.86 -9.97
CA THR A 59 -12.13 -6.11 -9.45
C THR A 59 -11.05 -7.12 -9.03
N MET A 60 -10.04 -7.35 -9.86
CA MET A 60 -8.93 -8.26 -9.54
C MET A 60 -8.16 -7.80 -8.31
N ARG A 61 -7.79 -6.52 -8.27
CA ARG A 61 -7.08 -5.92 -7.14
C ARG A 61 -7.88 -6.02 -5.85
N ASP A 62 -9.16 -5.66 -5.89
CA ASP A 62 -10.01 -5.61 -4.70
C ASP A 62 -10.33 -7.03 -4.20
N SER A 63 -10.39 -8.02 -5.09
CA SER A 63 -10.45 -9.43 -4.68
C SER A 63 -9.21 -9.85 -3.92
N LEU A 64 -8.01 -9.55 -4.44
CA LEU A 64 -6.75 -9.86 -3.75
C LEU A 64 -6.66 -9.16 -2.39
N LYS A 65 -7.00 -7.86 -2.32
CA LYS A 65 -7.02 -7.12 -1.03
C LYS A 65 -7.95 -7.77 -0.01
N ARG A 66 -9.13 -8.24 -0.44
CA ARG A 66 -10.11 -8.89 0.43
C ARG A 66 -9.62 -10.24 0.96
N GLU A 67 -9.01 -11.06 0.11
CA GLU A 67 -8.40 -12.34 0.53
C GLU A 67 -7.25 -12.10 1.52
N ILE A 68 -6.36 -11.17 1.20
CA ILE A 68 -5.25 -10.79 2.07
C ILE A 68 -5.79 -10.24 3.40
N SER A 69 -6.81 -9.37 3.37
CA SER A 69 -7.40 -8.78 4.58
C SER A 69 -7.90 -9.84 5.56
N ALA A 70 -8.53 -10.90 5.07
CA ALA A 70 -9.05 -11.97 5.92
C ALA A 70 -7.93 -12.73 6.66
N ILE A 71 -6.76 -12.87 6.03
CA ILE A 71 -5.59 -13.51 6.66
C ILE A 71 -4.85 -12.50 7.53
N LEU A 72 -4.73 -11.26 7.08
CA LEU A 72 -3.99 -10.19 7.74
C LEU A 72 -4.56 -9.88 9.13
N THR A 73 -5.88 -10.00 9.34
CA THR A 73 -6.49 -9.84 10.67
C THR A 73 -5.94 -10.82 11.70
N LEU A 74 -5.49 -12.00 11.28
CA LEU A 74 -4.86 -13.02 12.13
C LEU A 74 -3.37 -12.70 12.38
N CYS A 75 -2.78 -11.83 11.55
CA CYS A 75 -1.39 -11.40 11.63
C CYS A 75 -1.20 -10.10 12.43
N ILE A 76 -2.27 -9.44 12.90
CA ILE A 76 -2.16 -8.19 13.66
C ILE A 76 -1.56 -8.41 15.05
N GLN A 77 -1.82 -9.57 15.65
CA GLN A 77 -1.35 -9.91 16.98
C GLN A 77 -0.75 -11.32 17.03
N ALA A 78 0.43 -11.44 17.66
CA ALA A 78 1.06 -12.72 17.91
C ALA A 78 0.10 -13.67 18.66
N PRO A 79 -0.06 -14.93 18.20
CA PRO A 79 -0.88 -15.92 18.89
C PRO A 79 -0.37 -16.09 20.32
N ARG A 80 -1.17 -15.65 21.31
CA ARG A 80 -0.82 -15.84 22.72
C ARG A 80 -1.14 -17.28 23.09
N ALA A 81 -0.15 -18.02 23.60
CA ALA A 81 -0.43 -19.27 24.29
C ALA A 81 -1.46 -18.96 25.40
N GLY A 82 -2.62 -19.61 25.35
CA GLY A 82 -3.73 -19.32 26.26
C GLY A 82 -3.25 -19.28 27.70
N ARG A 83 -3.64 -18.25 28.45
CA ARG A 83 -3.40 -18.15 29.90
C ARG A 83 -4.21 -19.24 30.61
N VAL A 84 -3.76 -20.48 30.54
CA VAL A 84 -4.15 -21.48 31.54
C VAL A 84 -3.49 -21.01 32.83
N ARG A 85 -4.30 -20.71 33.86
CA ARG A 85 -3.85 -20.37 35.22
C ARG A 85 -2.66 -21.25 35.58
N ALA A 86 -1.59 -20.62 36.06
CA ALA A 86 -0.37 -21.30 36.48
C ALA A 86 -0.69 -22.32 37.60
N SER A 87 -0.96 -23.56 37.21
CA SER A 87 -0.81 -24.71 38.07
C SER A 87 0.62 -25.21 37.88
N ARG A 88 1.36 -25.29 38.99
CA ARG A 88 2.76 -25.70 39.12
C ARG A 88 3.15 -26.79 38.12
N GLY A 89 4.10 -26.48 37.23
CA GLY A 89 4.65 -27.44 36.27
C GLY A 89 5.51 -26.79 35.19
N SER A 90 6.69 -26.29 35.58
CA SER A 90 7.73 -25.81 34.67
C SER A 90 8.20 -26.97 33.80
N LEU A 91 7.83 -26.95 32.51
CA LEU A 91 8.38 -27.71 31.35
C LEU A 91 7.44 -27.62 30.12
N LYS A 92 6.13 -27.37 30.30
CA LYS A 92 5.15 -27.26 29.20
C LYS A 92 5.09 -25.90 28.49
N SER A 93 5.71 -24.85 29.05
CA SER A 93 5.67 -23.47 28.53
C SER A 93 6.55 -23.26 27.30
N ILE A 94 7.64 -24.02 27.16
CA ILE A 94 8.58 -23.84 26.03
C ILE A 94 7.97 -24.45 24.76
N HIS A 95 7.33 -25.61 24.86
CA HIS A 95 6.66 -26.28 23.74
C HIS A 95 5.42 -25.53 23.25
N SER A 96 4.65 -24.88 24.14
CA SER A 96 3.50 -24.04 23.74
C SER A 96 3.92 -22.75 23.04
N SER A 97 5.04 -22.14 23.46
CA SER A 97 5.61 -20.98 22.77
C SER A 97 6.14 -21.34 21.38
N ALA A 98 6.78 -22.51 21.21
CA ALA A 98 7.25 -22.99 19.92
C ALA A 98 6.08 -23.28 18.94
N LEU A 99 5.02 -23.95 19.41
CA LEU A 99 3.80 -24.19 18.64
C LEU A 99 3.08 -22.89 18.24
N SER A 100 3.04 -21.88 19.14
CA SER A 100 2.47 -20.57 18.82
C SER A 100 3.29 -19.82 17.76
N ARG A 101 4.63 -19.91 17.79
CA ARG A 101 5.51 -19.36 16.75
C ARG A 101 5.30 -20.08 15.41
N GLN A 102 5.15 -21.41 15.42
CA GLN A 102 4.82 -22.19 14.22
C GLN A 102 3.45 -21.81 13.63
N ALA A 103 2.40 -21.72 14.46
CA ALA A 103 1.07 -21.28 14.00
C ALA A 103 1.09 -19.85 13.43
N SER A 104 1.89 -18.97 14.03
CA SER A 104 2.07 -17.59 13.59
C SER A 104 2.76 -17.50 12.22
N SER A 105 3.72 -18.38 11.95
CA SER A 105 4.37 -18.52 10.63
C SER A 105 3.39 -18.98 9.56
N VAL A 106 2.41 -19.84 9.88
CA VAL A 106 1.41 -20.33 8.92
C VAL A 106 0.57 -19.22 8.31
N HIS A 107 0.17 -18.20 9.09
CA HIS A 107 -0.66 -17.11 8.56
C HIS A 107 0.10 -16.25 7.54
N TRP A 108 1.36 -15.91 7.82
CA TRP A 108 2.22 -15.20 6.87
C TRP A 108 2.51 -16.04 5.63
N GLN A 109 2.75 -17.34 5.79
CA GLN A 109 2.91 -18.26 4.65
C GLN A 109 1.65 -18.33 3.79
N ASN A 110 0.45 -18.25 4.38
CA ASN A 110 -0.80 -18.20 3.62
C ASN A 110 -0.95 -16.90 2.82
N ILE A 111 -0.47 -15.77 3.35
CA ILE A 111 -0.38 -14.50 2.59
C ILE A 111 0.54 -14.70 1.37
N VAL A 112 1.75 -15.24 1.58
CA VAL A 112 2.70 -15.51 0.49
C VAL A 112 2.12 -16.46 -0.56
N LYS A 113 1.39 -17.50 -0.15
CA LYS A 113 0.68 -18.41 -1.07
C LYS A 113 -0.39 -17.69 -1.89
N CYS A 114 -1.17 -16.79 -1.29
CA CYS A 114 -2.17 -15.98 -1.99
C CYS A 114 -1.52 -15.06 -3.04
N LEU A 115 -0.38 -14.42 -2.70
CA LEU A 115 0.39 -13.61 -3.64
C LEU A 115 0.92 -14.45 -4.82
N ASN A 116 1.51 -15.62 -4.53
CA ASN A 116 1.99 -16.55 -5.56
C ASN A 116 0.88 -17.03 -6.49
N HIS A 117 -0.25 -17.46 -5.93
CA HIS A 117 -1.39 -17.93 -6.71
C HIS A 117 -1.94 -16.82 -7.62
N THR A 118 -1.98 -15.58 -7.14
CA THR A 118 -2.42 -14.44 -7.94
C THR A 118 -1.44 -14.12 -9.06
N LEU A 119 -0.13 -14.13 -8.78
CA LEU A 119 0.91 -13.93 -9.78
C LEU A 119 0.84 -14.99 -10.88
N GLU A 120 0.76 -16.27 -10.50
CA GLU A 120 0.63 -17.39 -11.42
C GLU A 120 -0.62 -17.25 -12.29
N THR A 121 -1.76 -16.92 -11.68
CA THR A 121 -3.02 -16.70 -12.39
C THR A 121 -2.89 -15.55 -13.40
N MET A 122 -2.29 -14.42 -13.00
CA MET A 122 -2.10 -13.27 -13.89
C MET A 122 -1.14 -13.59 -15.06
N ASN A 123 -0.06 -14.32 -14.80
CA ASN A 123 0.88 -14.76 -15.84
C ASN A 123 0.24 -15.75 -16.82
N ASN A 124 -0.52 -16.73 -16.32
CA ASN A 124 -1.24 -17.70 -17.16
C ASN A 124 -2.32 -17.03 -18.03
N ASN A 125 -2.79 -15.84 -17.65
CA ASN A 125 -3.74 -15.04 -18.43
C ASN A 125 -3.07 -13.90 -19.20
N TYR A 126 -1.75 -13.94 -19.38
CA TYR A 126 -0.97 -12.97 -20.17
C TYR A 126 -1.18 -11.51 -19.74
N VAL A 127 -1.45 -11.28 -18.46
CA VAL A 127 -1.60 -9.93 -17.93
C VAL A 127 -0.25 -9.22 -18.03
N PRO A 128 -0.18 -8.00 -18.59
CA PRO A 128 1.09 -7.29 -18.74
C PRO A 128 1.79 -7.06 -17.40
N PRO A 129 3.12 -7.22 -17.31
CA PRO A 129 3.88 -7.06 -16.05
C PRO A 129 3.64 -5.73 -15.34
N MET A 130 3.40 -4.64 -16.10
CA MET A 130 3.07 -3.33 -15.53
C MET A 130 1.79 -3.33 -14.68
N ILE A 131 0.78 -4.11 -15.08
CA ILE A 131 -0.49 -4.23 -14.35
C ILE A 131 -0.31 -5.11 -13.12
N ILE A 132 0.43 -6.21 -13.26
CA ILE A 132 0.77 -7.12 -12.15
C ILE A 132 1.50 -6.33 -11.05
N ARG A 133 2.54 -5.59 -11.44
CA ARG A 133 3.32 -4.74 -10.53
C ARG A 133 2.47 -3.72 -9.81
N LYS A 134 1.63 -2.97 -10.55
CA LYS A 134 0.71 -2.00 -9.93
C LYS A 134 -0.31 -2.66 -9.00
N THR A 135 -0.73 -3.90 -9.27
CA THR A 135 -1.61 -4.65 -8.38
C THR A 135 -0.89 -4.92 -7.05
N PHE A 136 0.32 -5.48 -7.09
CA PHE A 136 1.06 -5.79 -5.87
C PHE A 136 1.47 -4.55 -5.08
N SER A 137 1.89 -3.46 -5.73
CA SER A 137 2.19 -2.21 -5.02
C SER A 137 0.95 -1.70 -4.25
N GLN A 138 -0.24 -1.73 -4.88
CA GLN A 138 -1.47 -1.30 -4.21
C GLN A 138 -1.91 -2.25 -3.08
N VAL A 139 -1.58 -3.54 -3.15
CA VAL A 139 -1.85 -4.51 -2.09
C VAL A 139 -0.88 -4.34 -0.93
N PHE A 140 0.41 -4.09 -1.21
CA PHE A 140 1.43 -3.83 -0.19
C PHE A 140 1.16 -2.50 0.54
N ALA A 141 0.78 -1.44 -0.19
CA ALA A 141 0.33 -0.19 0.42
C ALA A 141 -0.91 -0.39 1.31
N PHE A 142 -1.85 -1.24 0.89
CA PHE A 142 -3.00 -1.61 1.71
C PHE A 142 -2.58 -2.35 2.99
N MET A 143 -1.70 -3.35 2.89
CA MET A 143 -1.16 -4.07 4.06
C MET A 143 -0.43 -3.13 5.03
N ASN A 144 0.38 -2.20 4.50
CA ASN A 144 1.07 -1.18 5.27
C ASN A 144 0.08 -0.40 6.14
N VAL A 145 -0.97 0.16 5.52
CA VAL A 145 -1.99 0.95 6.22
C VAL A 145 -2.71 0.11 7.27
N GLN A 146 -3.12 -1.12 6.95
CA GLN A 146 -3.86 -1.98 7.89
C GLN A 146 -3.04 -2.35 9.13
N LEU A 147 -1.80 -2.79 8.93
CA LEU A 147 -0.91 -3.17 10.03
C LEU A 147 -0.49 -1.95 10.86
N PHE A 148 -0.12 -0.86 10.18
CA PHE A 148 0.33 0.36 10.85
C PHE A 148 -0.79 1.01 11.65
N ASN A 149 -2.01 1.10 11.11
CA ASN A 149 -3.17 1.58 11.86
C ASN A 149 -3.49 0.71 13.07
N SER A 150 -3.28 -0.61 12.97
CA SER A 150 -3.43 -1.50 14.12
C SER A 150 -2.45 -1.15 15.24
N LEU A 151 -1.19 -0.82 14.93
CA LEU A 151 -0.23 -0.33 15.92
C LEU A 151 -0.60 1.04 16.49
N LEU A 152 -1.13 1.97 15.68
CA LEU A 152 -1.49 3.32 16.14
C LEU A 152 -2.74 3.36 17.02
N LEU A 153 -3.67 2.43 16.80
CA LEU A 153 -4.99 2.46 17.42
C LEU A 153 -5.13 1.49 18.60
N ARG A 154 -4.30 0.45 18.69
CA ARG A 154 -4.49 -0.66 19.63
C ARG A 154 -3.25 -0.90 20.50
N ARG A 155 -3.38 -0.63 21.80
CA ARG A 155 -2.28 -0.79 22.77
C ARG A 155 -1.75 -2.22 22.84
N GLU A 156 -2.63 -3.21 22.70
CA GLU A 156 -2.27 -4.62 22.78
C GLU A 156 -1.41 -5.14 21.61
N CYS A 157 -1.24 -4.32 20.57
CA CYS A 157 -0.38 -4.59 19.42
C CYS A 157 1.03 -4.00 19.59
N CYS A 158 1.24 -3.09 20.54
CA CYS A 158 2.52 -2.44 20.80
C CYS A 158 3.31 -3.19 21.88
N SER A 159 3.71 -4.43 21.61
CA SER A 159 4.62 -5.18 22.49
C SER A 159 5.88 -5.64 21.76
N PHE A 160 6.93 -5.95 22.52
CA PHE A 160 8.16 -6.49 21.94
C PHE A 160 7.89 -7.82 21.22
N SER A 161 7.16 -8.73 21.87
CA SER A 161 6.79 -10.02 21.28
C SER A 161 5.98 -9.87 19.98
N ASN A 162 5.07 -8.89 19.92
CA ASN A 162 4.30 -8.63 18.71
C ASN A 162 5.18 -8.01 17.61
N GLY A 163 6.11 -7.12 17.99
CA GLY A 163 7.12 -6.59 17.08
C GLY A 163 7.96 -7.69 16.43
N GLU A 164 8.45 -8.66 17.22
CA GLU A 164 9.19 -9.82 16.68
C GLU A 164 8.34 -10.64 15.70
N PHE A 165 7.07 -10.87 16.04
CA PHE A 165 6.14 -11.59 15.19
C PHE A 165 5.89 -10.88 13.85
N LEU A 166 5.59 -9.58 13.89
CA LEU A 166 5.40 -8.77 12.68
C LEU A 166 6.69 -8.69 11.87
N LYS A 167 7.86 -8.61 12.52
CA LYS A 167 9.17 -8.59 11.84
C LYS A 167 9.41 -9.86 11.04
N ALA A 168 9.11 -11.03 11.62
CA ALA A 168 9.22 -12.30 10.90
C ALA A 168 8.27 -12.33 9.68
N GLY A 169 7.04 -11.84 9.83
CA GLY A 169 6.10 -11.72 8.72
C GLY A 169 6.56 -10.80 7.59
N LEU A 170 7.11 -9.64 7.95
CA LEU A 170 7.68 -8.69 6.98
C LEU A 170 8.88 -9.29 6.23
N GLN A 171 9.70 -10.11 6.88
CA GLN A 171 10.81 -10.82 6.23
C GLN A 171 10.33 -11.82 5.17
N GLU A 172 9.21 -12.52 5.40
CA GLU A 172 8.60 -13.40 4.39
C GLU A 172 8.14 -12.61 3.15
N LEU A 173 7.57 -11.42 3.37
CA LEU A 173 7.16 -10.52 2.27
C LEU A 173 8.36 -9.94 1.51
N GLU A 174 9.43 -9.56 2.21
CA GLU A 174 10.69 -9.11 1.61
C GLU A 174 11.33 -10.20 0.74
N GLN A 175 11.34 -11.44 1.25
CA GLN A 175 11.84 -12.59 0.52
C GLN A 175 10.98 -12.89 -0.71
N TRP A 176 9.65 -12.76 -0.60
CA TRP A 176 8.74 -12.90 -1.74
C TRP A 176 9.03 -11.86 -2.82
N CYS A 177 9.22 -10.58 -2.47
CA CYS A 177 9.59 -9.53 -3.42
C CYS A 177 10.92 -9.84 -4.11
N SER A 178 11.92 -10.28 -3.36
CA SER A 178 13.24 -10.67 -3.90
C SER A 178 13.16 -11.80 -4.91
N ARG A 179 12.34 -12.83 -4.65
CA ARG A 179 12.17 -13.99 -5.54
C ARG A 179 11.35 -13.69 -6.79
N THR A 180 10.33 -12.85 -6.66
CA THR A 180 9.39 -12.47 -7.73
C THR A 180 10.03 -11.53 -8.76
N THR A 181 11.24 -11.04 -8.46
CA THR A 181 12.07 -10.16 -9.28
C THR A 181 11.47 -8.77 -9.51
N GLU A 182 12.29 -7.84 -9.99
CA GLU A 182 11.87 -6.48 -10.32
C GLU A 182 10.77 -6.46 -11.38
N GLU A 183 10.66 -7.47 -12.25
CA GLU A 183 9.66 -7.54 -13.32
C GLU A 183 8.21 -7.47 -12.79
N TYR A 184 7.93 -8.21 -11.72
CA TYR A 184 6.57 -8.32 -11.18
C TYR A 184 6.41 -7.66 -9.82
N ALA A 185 7.41 -7.72 -8.94
CA ALA A 185 7.34 -7.07 -7.63
C ALA A 185 7.67 -5.58 -7.71
N GLY A 186 8.59 -5.17 -8.58
CA GLY A 186 9.09 -3.79 -8.67
C GLY A 186 9.46 -3.22 -7.30
N THR A 187 8.99 -2.00 -7.02
CA THR A 187 9.21 -1.29 -5.74
C THR A 187 8.15 -1.60 -4.68
N SER A 188 7.41 -2.71 -4.79
CA SER A 188 6.29 -2.99 -3.85
C SER A 188 6.76 -3.14 -2.39
N TRP A 189 8.02 -3.50 -2.16
CA TRP A 189 8.61 -3.55 -0.81
C TRP A 189 8.67 -2.18 -0.13
N ASP A 190 8.82 -1.10 -0.90
CA ASP A 190 8.92 0.26 -0.38
C ASP A 190 7.57 0.77 0.14
N GLU A 191 6.47 0.22 -0.36
CA GLU A 191 5.11 0.53 0.10
C GLU A 191 4.88 0.14 1.58
N LEU A 192 5.70 -0.76 2.14
CA LEU A 192 5.64 -1.22 3.53
C LEU A 192 6.48 -0.36 4.50
N GLN A 193 7.01 0.79 4.06
CA GLN A 193 7.93 1.61 4.85
C GLN A 193 7.42 2.01 6.26
N HIS A 194 6.13 2.34 6.42
CA HIS A 194 5.61 2.81 7.71
C HIS A 194 5.57 1.69 8.73
N ILE A 195 5.02 0.52 8.34
CA ILE A 195 4.98 -0.65 9.23
C ILE A 195 6.39 -1.18 9.50
N ARG A 196 7.30 -1.15 8.51
CA ARG A 196 8.69 -1.57 8.69
C ARG A 196 9.42 -0.72 9.74
N GLN A 197 9.32 0.60 9.64
CA GLN A 197 9.92 1.51 10.62
C GLN A 197 9.27 1.36 12.00
N ALA A 198 7.94 1.29 12.07
CA ALA A 198 7.23 1.08 13.33
C ALA A 198 7.61 -0.24 14.02
N VAL A 199 7.71 -1.33 13.26
CA VAL A 199 8.14 -2.64 13.79
C VAL A 199 9.62 -2.59 14.20
N GLY A 200 10.48 -1.98 13.39
CA GLY A 200 11.88 -1.75 13.73
C GLY A 200 12.04 -0.99 15.05
N PHE A 201 11.26 0.07 15.23
CA PHE A 201 11.16 0.79 16.49
C PHE A 201 10.66 -0.09 17.62
N LEU A 202 9.60 -0.89 17.46
CA LEU A 202 9.09 -1.77 18.52
C LEU A 202 10.11 -2.80 19.01
N VAL A 203 10.90 -3.38 18.09
CA VAL A 203 11.92 -4.40 18.42
C VAL A 203 13.28 -3.80 18.83
N LEU A 204 13.42 -2.48 18.81
CA LEU A 204 14.65 -1.82 19.21
C LEU A 204 14.92 -2.04 20.70
N HIS A 205 16.13 -2.48 21.03
CA HIS A 205 16.59 -2.55 22.41
C HIS A 205 17.04 -1.16 22.89
N GLN A 206 16.91 -0.88 24.19
CA GLN A 206 17.42 0.36 24.80
C GLN A 206 16.84 1.66 24.20
N LYS A 207 15.54 1.67 23.87
CA LYS A 207 14.83 2.85 23.34
C LYS A 207 14.96 4.09 24.23
N SER A 208 15.11 3.89 25.54
CA SER A 208 15.30 4.94 26.55
C SER A 208 16.63 5.68 26.41
N HIS A 209 17.61 5.13 25.70
CA HIS A 209 18.92 5.74 25.48
C HIS A 209 19.04 6.47 24.15
N LYS A 210 17.97 6.46 23.33
CA LYS A 210 17.94 7.11 22.03
C LYS A 210 17.38 8.51 22.12
N THR A 211 18.06 9.46 21.48
CA THR A 211 17.58 10.84 21.35
C THR A 211 16.41 10.89 20.37
N LEU A 212 15.66 12.00 20.39
CA LEU A 212 14.56 12.20 19.45
C LEU A 212 15.09 12.23 18.00
N GLU A 213 16.19 12.92 17.75
CA GLU A 213 16.82 13.03 16.43
C GLU A 213 17.27 11.65 15.92
N GLU A 214 17.88 10.81 16.76
CA GLU A 214 18.20 9.43 16.37
C GLU A 214 16.95 8.63 16.01
N ILE A 215 15.82 8.86 16.70
CA ILE A 215 14.57 8.16 16.42
C ILE A 215 13.92 8.69 15.14
N THR A 216 13.84 10.01 14.94
CA THR A 216 13.17 10.61 13.79
C THR A 216 13.99 10.49 12.52
N ASP A 217 15.30 10.74 12.58
CA ASP A 217 16.09 10.95 11.39
C ASP A 217 16.78 9.67 10.93
N GLU A 218 17.17 8.80 11.87
CA GLU A 218 17.86 7.54 11.55
C GLU A 218 16.91 6.34 11.53
N LEU A 219 16.03 6.21 12.53
CA LEU A 219 15.22 5.00 12.71
C LEU A 219 13.87 5.06 11.99
N CYS A 220 13.20 6.21 12.04
CA CYS A 220 11.81 6.37 11.59
C CYS A 220 11.57 7.63 10.72
N PRO A 221 12.35 7.89 9.65
CA PRO A 221 12.26 9.11 8.84
C PRO A 221 10.95 9.30 8.09
N VAL A 222 10.13 8.25 7.98
CA VAL A 222 8.82 8.33 7.31
C VAL A 222 7.69 8.57 8.32
N LEU A 223 7.91 8.29 9.61
CA LEU A 223 6.89 8.46 10.64
C LEU A 223 6.91 9.88 11.19
N SER A 224 5.73 10.49 11.33
CA SER A 224 5.60 11.75 12.06
C SER A 224 5.90 11.56 13.55
N ILE A 225 6.37 12.63 14.20
CA ILE A 225 6.63 12.67 15.65
C ILE A 225 5.40 12.18 16.44
N SER A 226 4.19 12.60 16.04
CA SER A 226 2.95 12.18 16.69
C SER A 226 2.71 10.68 16.59
N GLN A 227 3.02 10.05 15.45
CA GLN A 227 2.89 8.60 15.28
C GLN A 227 3.93 7.84 16.12
N ILE A 228 5.17 8.30 16.13
CA ILE A 228 6.25 7.74 16.95
C ILE A 228 5.87 7.80 18.44
N TYR A 229 5.45 8.97 18.92
CA TYR A 229 5.01 9.16 20.29
C TYR A 229 3.81 8.27 20.65
N ARG A 230 2.83 8.18 19.74
CA ARG A 230 1.65 7.32 19.92
C ARG A 230 2.03 5.85 20.11
N ILE A 231 2.90 5.31 19.25
CA ILE A 231 3.37 3.93 19.34
C ILE A 231 4.23 3.72 20.58
N GLY A 232 5.19 4.62 20.83
CA GLY A 232 6.14 4.49 21.93
C GLY A 232 5.52 4.62 23.32
N THR A 233 4.46 5.43 23.48
CA THR A 233 3.72 5.50 24.75
C THR A 233 2.78 4.32 24.99
N MET A 234 2.30 3.69 23.92
CA MET A 234 1.53 2.44 24.01
C MET A 234 2.42 1.20 24.20
N PHE A 235 3.72 1.32 23.90
CA PHE A 235 4.68 0.23 23.97
C PHE A 235 4.82 -0.35 25.38
N TRP A 236 4.89 -1.68 25.46
CA TRP A 236 5.23 -2.42 26.67
C TRP A 236 6.11 -3.62 26.34
N ASP A 237 7.24 -3.77 27.03
CA ASP A 237 8.09 -4.96 26.89
C ASP A 237 7.56 -6.11 27.77
N ASP A 238 6.97 -7.10 27.11
CA ASP A 238 6.40 -8.30 27.73
C ASP A 238 7.37 -9.49 27.82
N LYS A 239 8.63 -9.34 27.38
CA LYS A 239 9.60 -10.43 27.27
C LYS A 239 10.87 -10.19 28.10
N TYR A 240 11.39 -8.97 28.11
CA TYR A 240 12.66 -8.63 28.76
C TYR A 240 12.56 -7.51 29.79
N GLY A 241 11.40 -6.88 29.94
CA GLY A 241 11.19 -5.78 30.88
C GLY A 241 11.93 -4.49 30.53
N ALA A 242 12.33 -4.31 29.26
CA ALA A 242 12.92 -3.07 28.78
C ALA A 242 11.97 -1.89 29.01
N GLN A 243 12.54 -0.79 29.47
CA GLN A 243 11.82 0.46 29.68
C GLN A 243 11.37 1.03 28.31
N GLY A 244 10.22 1.71 28.30
CA GLY A 244 9.66 2.35 27.10
C GLY A 244 10.46 3.59 26.66
N LEU A 245 9.77 4.62 26.20
CA LEU A 245 10.40 5.91 25.88
C LEU A 245 11.02 6.57 27.12
N SER A 246 12.08 7.35 26.93
CA SER A 246 12.69 8.18 27.99
C SER A 246 11.70 9.25 28.51
N GLN A 247 11.92 9.77 29.73
CA GLN A 247 11.13 10.86 30.27
C GLN A 247 11.24 12.16 29.44
N GLU A 248 12.37 12.39 28.79
CA GLU A 248 12.57 13.54 27.88
C GLU A 248 11.59 13.48 26.70
N VAL A 249 11.39 12.30 26.11
CA VAL A 249 10.43 12.09 25.02
C VAL A 249 8.98 12.15 25.52
N SER A 250 8.74 11.89 26.81
CA SER A 250 7.40 11.91 27.41
C SER A 250 6.87 13.33 27.66
N ASN A 251 7.76 14.31 27.90
CA ASN A 251 7.43 15.71 28.16
C ASN A 251 6.97 16.50 26.93
N TRP A 252 7.20 15.97 25.72
CA TRP A 252 6.83 16.60 24.44
C TRP A 252 5.32 16.69 24.16
N LYS A 253 4.46 16.16 25.04
CA LYS A 253 3.01 16.42 25.01
C LYS A 253 2.67 17.90 25.22
N HIS A 254 3.55 18.65 25.88
CA HIS A 254 3.30 20.03 26.27
C HIS A 254 3.80 21.06 25.25
N GLU A 255 4.89 20.80 24.51
CA GLU A 255 5.45 21.77 23.56
C GLU A 255 4.70 21.88 22.22
N ASN A 256 3.94 20.85 21.81
CA ASN A 256 3.20 20.87 20.52
C ASN A 256 1.72 21.25 20.65
N ASN A 257 1.26 21.62 21.85
CA ASN A 257 -0.11 22.10 22.06
C ASN A 257 -0.20 23.64 22.12
N ASP A 258 0.93 24.34 22.08
CA ASP A 258 1.02 25.81 22.08
C ASP A 258 1.12 26.43 20.67
N ASP A 259 1.20 25.61 19.62
CA ASP A 259 1.22 26.04 18.21
C ASP A 259 -0.12 25.78 17.47
N ARG A 260 -1.27 25.91 18.16
CA ARG A 260 -2.60 25.90 17.53
C ARG A 260 -3.45 27.11 17.85
#